data_AF-A0A1G7STI3-F1
#
_entry.id   AF-A0A1G7STI3-F1
#
_cell.length_a   1.000
_cell.length_b   1.000
_cell.length_c   1.000
_cell.angle_alpha   90.00
_cell.angle_beta   90.00
_cell.angle_gamma   90.00
#
_symmetry.space_group_name_H-M   'P 1'
#
loop_
_entity.id
_entity.type
_entity.pdbx_description
1 polymer ?
#
loop_
_entity_poly.entity_id
_entity_poly.type
_entity_poly.pdbx_seq_one_letter_code
_entity_poly.pdbx_strand_id
1 'polypeptide(L)'
;MAIVQVKSTNPQFSFLIKKNPNSGMILRSIRKGTAYGWYTDESTYNVYFKDADNEISYKQHEQDNFEYLNVSRYNTPLFPLNAINEFFSSPLKSHDERDTEGYEHTFYISMIHIELIRYIEFFEKHLKDFSFEVTLQAHKSYSLTVKTQKSLYQLLHVVSVLCLFLSMFGNEYIDISDSVLDKYIKSINVIDAPFYIRSLFVRNFLSSKDRYNKFKAELESTSRYEIQFAYGGTAFQRRSFIGNVLPFGKSILDVGCGEGFYALSFAGKIEANYYAIDVNDEVLDKVKRKAESRQIDNIVTFQSIHHFLEEYSGEQVDIILTEVIEHMSQEESAELIQQIYRDVDFEHFIITTPNADFNQFYELTDFRHDDHKWEMGQEAFQQWMLEVIAESGLQYEFVAIGDGVNHIQTTQGVILKKGGN
;
A
#
# COMPACT_ATOMS: atom_id res chain seq x y z
N MET A 1 4.29 28.93 10.86
CA MET A 1 3.19 29.71 10.25
C MET A 1 2.79 28.99 8.99
N ALA A 2 1.53 28.58 8.91
CA ALA A 2 1.03 27.79 7.79
C ALA A 2 -0.28 28.42 7.29
N ILE A 3 -0.49 28.44 5.97
CA ILE A 3 -1.68 29.02 5.36
C ILE A 3 -2.31 27.99 4.43
N VAL A 4 -3.63 27.82 4.58
CA VAL A 4 -4.48 27.17 3.58
C VAL A 4 -5.53 28.14 3.06
N GLN A 5 -5.94 27.97 1.81
CA GLN A 5 -6.99 28.75 1.18
C GLN A 5 -7.97 27.81 0.49
N VAL A 6 -9.27 28.09 0.65
CA VAL A 6 -10.34 27.41 -0.08
C VAL A 6 -11.00 28.44 -0.98
N LYS A 7 -11.01 28.17 -2.28
CA LYS A 7 -11.65 29.00 -3.30
C LYS A 7 -12.75 28.20 -3.99
N SER A 8 -13.84 28.88 -4.34
CA SER A 8 -14.93 28.28 -5.11
C SER A 8 -15.56 29.29 -6.05
N THR A 9 -15.86 28.86 -7.27
CA THR A 9 -16.68 29.64 -8.22
C THR A 9 -18.19 29.49 -7.96
N ASN A 10 -18.59 28.68 -6.98
CA ASN A 10 -20.00 28.53 -6.60
C ASN A 10 -20.48 29.83 -5.92
N PRO A 11 -21.54 30.49 -6.44
CA PRO A 11 -22.04 31.74 -5.89
C PRO A 11 -22.60 31.59 -4.46
N GLN A 12 -22.84 30.35 -4.00
CA GLN A 12 -23.30 30.03 -2.65
C GLN A 12 -22.16 29.60 -1.71
N PHE A 13 -20.89 29.81 -2.08
CA PHE A 13 -19.72 29.36 -1.31
C PHE A 13 -19.78 29.69 0.18
N SER A 14 -20.17 30.91 0.54
CA SER A 14 -20.31 31.35 1.94
C SER A 14 -21.32 30.53 2.74
N PHE A 15 -22.41 30.13 2.10
CA PHE A 15 -23.41 29.24 2.67
C PHE A 15 -22.92 27.79 2.78
N LEU A 16 -22.08 27.33 1.85
CA LEU A 16 -21.48 25.99 1.93
C LEU A 16 -20.56 25.88 3.15
N ILE A 17 -19.66 26.85 3.35
CA ILE A 17 -18.70 26.83 4.46
C ILE A 17 -19.25 27.39 5.79
N LYS A 18 -20.50 27.88 5.78
CA LYS A 18 -21.18 28.51 6.93
C LYS A 18 -20.35 29.65 7.54
N LYS A 19 -19.84 30.54 6.69
CA LYS A 19 -19.08 31.73 7.10
C LYS A 19 -19.66 32.95 6.41
N ASN A 20 -19.81 34.06 7.15
CA ASN A 20 -20.37 35.29 6.61
C ASN A 20 -19.23 36.20 6.11
N PRO A 21 -19.18 36.60 4.83
CA PRO A 21 -18.18 37.51 4.30
C PRO A 21 -18.07 38.84 5.07
N ASN A 22 -19.16 39.27 5.70
CA ASN A 22 -19.23 40.52 6.47
C ASN A 22 -18.80 40.39 7.93
N SER A 23 -18.48 39.18 8.41
CA SER A 23 -18.20 38.93 9.84
C SER A 23 -16.76 39.27 10.27
N GLY A 24 -15.93 39.79 9.36
CA GLY A 24 -14.52 40.06 9.63
C GLY A 24 -13.71 38.78 9.88
N MET A 25 -12.63 38.91 10.64
CA MET A 25 -11.73 37.80 10.95
C MET A 25 -12.28 36.91 12.08
N ILE A 26 -12.27 35.60 11.87
CA ILE A 26 -12.72 34.58 12.83
C ILE A 26 -11.51 33.90 13.45
N LEU A 27 -11.44 33.86 14.79
CA LEU A 27 -10.36 33.20 15.52
C LEU A 27 -10.82 31.85 16.08
N ARG A 28 -9.97 30.84 15.95
CA ARG A 28 -10.14 29.50 16.55
C ARG A 28 -8.83 29.02 17.13
N SER A 29 -8.89 28.29 18.24
CA SER A 29 -7.71 27.59 18.76
C SER A 29 -7.50 26.31 17.96
N ILE A 30 -6.28 26.08 17.49
CA ILE A 30 -5.85 24.80 16.91
C ILE A 30 -4.68 24.30 17.73
N ARG A 31 -4.87 23.18 18.44
CA ARG A 31 -3.87 22.63 19.35
C ARG A 31 -3.37 23.69 20.33
N LYS A 32 -2.09 24.07 20.28
CA LYS A 32 -1.50 25.11 21.13
C LYS A 32 -1.48 26.49 20.49
N GLY A 33 -1.74 26.59 19.19
CA GLY A 33 -1.74 27.84 18.44
C GLY A 33 -3.12 28.47 18.25
N THR A 34 -3.11 29.61 17.56
CA THR A 34 -4.31 30.33 17.13
C THR A 34 -4.37 30.36 15.60
N ALA A 35 -5.54 30.05 15.07
CA ALA A 35 -5.85 30.14 13.66
C ALA A 35 -6.82 31.29 13.39
N TYR A 36 -6.62 31.94 12.25
CA TYR A 36 -7.30 33.15 11.83
C TYR A 36 -7.92 32.88 10.46
N GLY A 37 -9.25 32.95 10.39
CA GLY A 37 -10.02 32.74 9.16
C GLY A 37 -10.60 34.04 8.65
N TRP A 38 -10.46 34.33 7.36
CA TRP A 38 -11.02 35.53 6.74
C TRP A 38 -11.27 35.36 5.24
N TYR A 39 -12.16 36.18 4.69
CA TYR A 39 -12.37 36.28 3.25
C TYR A 39 -11.39 37.27 2.63
N THR A 40 -10.74 36.90 1.53
CA THR A 40 -10.03 37.87 0.66
C THR A 40 -11.05 38.58 -0.25
N ASP A 41 -11.97 37.78 -0.78
CA ASP A 41 -13.10 38.19 -1.63
C ASP A 41 -14.25 37.19 -1.40
N GLU A 42 -15.40 37.38 -2.05
CA GLU A 42 -16.59 36.53 -1.86
C GLU A 42 -16.37 35.05 -2.23
N SER A 43 -15.35 34.74 -3.03
CA SER A 43 -15.04 33.40 -3.56
C SER A 43 -13.90 32.69 -2.81
N THR A 44 -13.16 33.38 -1.95
CA THR A 44 -11.92 32.87 -1.35
C THR A 44 -11.90 33.05 0.17
N TYR A 45 -11.82 31.93 0.90
CA TYR A 45 -11.65 31.90 2.35
C TYR A 45 -10.27 31.38 2.74
N ASN A 46 -9.60 32.09 3.62
CA ASN A 46 -8.24 31.79 4.06
C ASN A 46 -8.25 31.30 5.49
N VAL A 47 -7.31 30.43 5.84
CA VAL A 47 -6.99 30.07 7.22
C VAL A 47 -5.49 30.16 7.40
N TYR A 48 -5.06 31.07 8.26
CA TYR A 48 -3.68 31.24 8.67
C TYR A 48 -3.51 30.73 10.09
N PHE A 49 -2.45 29.97 10.34
CA PHE A 49 -2.12 29.44 11.66
C PHE A 49 -0.82 30.01 12.19
N LYS A 50 -0.91 30.54 13.40
CA LYS A 50 0.22 30.94 14.24
C LYS A 50 0.29 30.00 15.43
N ASP A 51 1.37 29.24 15.51
CA ASP A 51 1.63 28.39 16.67
C ASP A 51 1.93 29.22 17.93
N ALA A 52 1.85 28.60 19.11
CA ALA A 52 2.26 29.25 20.35
C ALA A 52 3.75 29.60 20.34
N ASP A 53 4.10 30.70 21.01
CA ASP A 53 5.49 31.19 21.06
C ASP A 53 6.41 30.19 21.80
N ASN A 54 5.93 29.57 22.88
CA ASN A 54 6.71 28.68 23.76
C ASN A 54 6.16 27.24 23.90
N GLU A 55 5.09 26.89 23.19
CA GLU A 55 4.55 25.52 23.15
C GLU A 55 4.61 24.96 21.72
N ILE A 56 4.52 23.64 21.58
CA ILE A 56 4.59 22.92 20.30
C ILE A 56 3.24 22.29 19.97
N SER A 57 2.62 22.71 18.86
CA SER A 57 1.40 22.05 18.37
C SER A 57 1.69 20.71 17.69
N TYR A 58 2.75 20.66 16.87
CA TYR A 58 3.08 19.53 16.01
C TYR A 58 4.42 18.94 16.42
N LYS A 59 4.36 18.05 17.41
CA LYS A 59 5.53 17.43 18.03
C LYS A 59 6.09 16.30 17.18
N GLN A 60 7.41 16.11 17.20
CA GLN A 60 8.03 14.92 16.59
C GLN A 60 7.84 13.70 17.50
N HIS A 61 8.02 13.88 18.81
CA HIS A 61 7.75 12.88 19.83
C HIS A 61 6.62 13.33 20.75
N GLU A 62 5.79 12.38 21.18
CA GLU A 62 4.61 12.65 22.02
C GLU A 62 4.95 13.47 23.29
N GLN A 63 6.12 13.21 23.88
CA GLN A 63 6.60 13.79 25.13
C GLN A 63 7.21 15.20 24.98
N ASP A 64 7.41 15.70 23.76
CA ASP A 64 8.08 16.99 23.53
C ASP A 64 7.23 18.15 24.06
N ASN A 65 7.73 18.92 25.03
CA ASN A 65 6.96 20.02 25.63
C ASN A 65 7.56 21.40 25.37
N PHE A 66 8.79 21.46 24.85
CA PHE A 66 9.50 22.72 24.62
C PHE A 66 10.54 22.53 23.50
N GLU A 67 10.53 23.39 22.48
CA GLU A 67 11.52 23.31 21.40
C GLU A 67 11.69 24.65 20.68
N TYR A 68 12.94 25.08 20.52
CA TYR A 68 13.30 26.35 19.87
C TYR A 68 13.32 26.25 18.33
N LEU A 69 13.42 25.04 17.77
CA LEU A 69 13.67 24.78 16.34
C LEU A 69 12.67 23.81 15.68
N ASN A 70 11.45 23.71 16.21
CA ASN A 70 10.42 22.87 15.58
C ASN A 70 9.97 23.51 14.25
N VAL A 71 10.47 22.99 13.12
CA VAL A 71 10.11 23.49 11.78
C VAL A 71 8.76 22.96 11.27
N SER A 72 8.22 21.89 11.88
CA SER A 72 6.92 21.32 11.49
C SER A 72 5.77 22.31 11.62
N ARG A 73 5.87 23.32 12.51
CA ARG A 73 4.87 24.40 12.63
C ARG A 73 4.67 25.25 11.37
N TYR A 74 5.52 25.12 10.35
CA TYR A 74 5.43 25.86 9.09
C TYR A 74 4.83 25.05 7.95
N ASN A 75 5.04 23.74 7.93
CA ASN A 75 4.76 22.91 6.76
C ASN A 75 4.16 21.53 7.11
N THR A 76 3.78 21.25 8.36
CA THR A 76 3.24 19.93 8.70
C THR A 76 1.96 19.58 7.90
N PRO A 77 1.85 18.37 7.33
CA PRO A 77 0.63 17.91 6.68
C PRO A 77 -0.57 17.75 7.64
N LEU A 78 -0.32 17.77 8.96
CA LEU A 78 -1.37 17.75 9.98
C LEU A 78 -2.13 19.09 10.08
N PHE A 79 -1.51 20.21 9.72
CA PHE A 79 -2.17 21.51 9.81
C PHE A 79 -3.38 21.62 8.88
N PRO A 80 -3.29 21.30 7.58
CA PRO A 80 -4.46 21.24 6.69
C PRO A 80 -5.61 20.41 7.27
N LEU A 81 -5.33 19.25 7.87
CA LEU A 81 -6.35 18.42 8.52
C LEU A 81 -7.03 19.14 9.68
N ASN A 82 -6.26 19.85 10.51
CA ASN A 82 -6.82 20.62 11.63
C ASN A 82 -7.59 21.86 11.14
N ALA A 83 -7.09 22.56 10.12
CA ALA A 83 -7.79 23.69 9.51
C ALA A 83 -9.15 23.26 8.93
N ILE A 84 -9.20 22.11 8.24
CA ILE A 84 -10.45 21.53 7.75
C ILE A 84 -11.40 21.22 8.89
N ASN A 85 -10.94 20.60 9.98
CA ASN A 85 -11.80 20.24 11.10
C ASN A 85 -12.34 21.44 11.88
N GLU A 86 -11.62 22.55 11.94
CA GLU A 86 -12.05 23.73 12.70
C GLU A 86 -12.86 24.74 11.87
N PHE A 87 -12.44 25.00 10.63
CA PHE A 87 -13.06 26.03 9.80
C PHE A 87 -14.08 25.47 8.81
N PHE A 88 -13.88 24.23 8.35
CA PHE A 88 -14.67 23.57 7.32
C PHE A 88 -15.38 22.30 7.83
N SER A 89 -15.63 22.23 9.14
CA SER A 89 -16.25 21.07 9.80
C SER A 89 -17.66 20.76 9.28
N SER A 90 -18.45 21.80 8.99
CA SER A 90 -19.82 21.67 8.52
C SER A 90 -19.86 21.07 7.11
N PRO A 91 -19.18 21.65 6.10
CA PRO A 91 -19.16 21.04 4.77
C PRO A 91 -18.46 19.68 4.75
N LEU A 92 -17.49 19.39 5.64
CA LEU A 92 -16.89 18.04 5.72
C LEU A 92 -17.84 16.97 6.29
N LYS A 93 -18.78 17.33 7.18
CA LYS A 93 -19.63 16.33 7.86
C LYS A 93 -20.81 15.87 7.00
N SER A 94 -21.39 16.77 6.23
CA SER A 94 -22.61 16.58 5.46
C SER A 94 -22.54 17.31 4.14
N HIS A 95 -22.89 16.63 3.06
CA HIS A 95 -23.04 17.22 1.73
C HIS A 95 -24.25 18.15 1.71
N ASP A 96 -24.03 19.43 1.37
CA ASP A 96 -25.09 20.44 1.25
C ASP A 96 -25.70 20.36 -0.16
N GLU A 97 -27.03 20.42 -0.29
CA GLU A 97 -27.72 20.29 -1.59
C GLU A 97 -27.32 21.36 -2.63
N ARG A 98 -26.80 22.50 -2.16
CA ARG A 98 -26.28 23.58 -3.02
C ARG A 98 -24.89 23.28 -3.60
N ASP A 99 -24.20 22.26 -3.10
CA ASP A 99 -22.85 21.86 -3.48
C ASP A 99 -22.89 20.89 -4.66
N THR A 100 -23.40 21.39 -5.79
CA THR A 100 -23.56 20.64 -7.05
C THR A 100 -22.29 20.69 -7.89
N GLU A 101 -22.10 19.69 -8.77
CA GLU A 101 -21.00 19.68 -9.75
C GLU A 101 -21.09 20.86 -10.74
N GLY A 102 -19.97 21.17 -11.39
CA GLY A 102 -19.85 22.20 -12.45
C GLY A 102 -19.26 23.52 -11.98
N TYR A 103 -19.07 23.71 -10.67
CA TYR A 103 -18.29 24.82 -10.13
C TYR A 103 -16.87 24.36 -9.86
N GLU A 104 -15.89 25.23 -10.12
CA GLU A 104 -14.50 24.94 -9.77
C GLU A 104 -14.28 25.22 -8.28
N HIS A 105 -13.76 24.22 -7.59
CA HIS A 105 -13.32 24.31 -6.21
C HIS A 105 -11.81 24.09 -6.14
N THR A 106 -11.13 24.85 -5.30
CA THR A 106 -9.68 24.77 -5.11
C THR A 106 -9.34 24.77 -3.63
N PHE A 107 -8.47 23.86 -3.22
CA PHE A 107 -7.82 23.86 -1.92
C PHE A 107 -6.33 24.09 -2.13
N TYR A 108 -5.83 25.21 -1.64
CA TYR A 108 -4.43 25.59 -1.74
C TYR A 108 -3.76 25.50 -0.37
N ILE A 109 -2.56 24.94 -0.34
CA ILE A 109 -1.69 24.83 0.82
C ILE A 109 -0.37 25.52 0.47
N SER A 110 -0.08 26.60 1.18
CA SER A 110 1.09 27.44 0.92
C SER A 110 2.42 26.72 1.11
N MET A 111 2.51 25.87 2.15
CA MET A 111 3.69 25.09 2.46
C MET A 111 3.28 23.79 3.15
N ILE A 112 3.70 22.65 2.60
CA ILE A 112 3.46 21.31 3.12
C ILE A 112 4.71 20.45 2.93
N HIS A 113 5.08 19.69 3.96
CA HIS A 113 6.17 18.71 3.92
C HIS A 113 5.68 17.48 3.17
N ILE A 114 6.41 17.09 2.13
CA ILE A 114 6.11 15.89 1.34
C ILE A 114 7.40 15.06 1.30
N GLU A 115 7.43 14.01 2.12
CA GLU A 115 8.56 13.10 2.16
C GLU A 115 8.64 12.26 0.88
N LEU A 116 7.48 11.81 0.39
CA LEU A 116 7.36 10.91 -0.77
C LEU A 116 6.38 11.50 -1.79
N ILE A 117 6.93 12.22 -2.79
CA ILE A 117 6.14 12.90 -3.83
C ILE A 117 5.22 11.95 -4.61
N ARG A 118 5.61 10.68 -4.76
CA ARG A 118 4.82 9.62 -5.41
C ARG A 118 3.39 9.47 -4.89
N TYR A 119 3.10 9.84 -3.63
CA TYR A 119 1.72 9.81 -3.14
C TYR A 119 0.83 10.83 -3.83
N ILE A 120 1.37 11.98 -4.25
CA ILE A 120 0.64 12.93 -5.08
C ILE A 120 0.37 12.30 -6.44
N GLU A 121 1.39 11.73 -7.06
CA GLU A 121 1.30 11.10 -8.39
C GLU A 121 0.27 9.96 -8.38
N PHE A 122 0.20 9.16 -7.31
CA PHE A 122 -0.82 8.12 -7.16
C PHE A 122 -2.22 8.70 -7.04
N PHE A 123 -2.42 9.79 -6.29
CA PHE A 123 -3.72 10.43 -6.17
C PHE A 123 -4.15 11.04 -7.51
N GLU A 124 -3.26 11.74 -8.19
CA GLU A 124 -3.51 12.31 -9.53
C GLU A 124 -3.81 11.22 -10.55
N LYS A 125 -3.05 10.13 -10.51
CA LYS A 125 -3.29 8.95 -11.35
C LYS A 125 -4.68 8.40 -11.07
N HIS A 126 -5.06 8.13 -9.83
CA HIS A 126 -6.31 7.43 -9.54
C HIS A 126 -7.58 8.30 -9.44
N LEU A 127 -7.45 9.61 -9.24
CA LEU A 127 -8.59 10.53 -9.07
C LEU A 127 -8.68 11.49 -10.27
N LYS A 128 -9.11 10.97 -11.43
CA LYS A 128 -9.14 11.71 -12.71
C LYS A 128 -10.00 12.99 -12.71
N ASP A 129 -10.95 13.11 -11.79
CA ASP A 129 -11.79 14.31 -11.62
C ASP A 129 -11.11 15.42 -10.79
N PHE A 130 -9.85 15.21 -10.40
CA PHE A 130 -9.06 16.11 -9.58
C PHE A 130 -7.73 16.41 -10.27
N SER A 131 -7.23 17.63 -10.11
CA SER A 131 -5.86 17.97 -10.50
C SER A 131 -5.04 18.36 -9.28
N PHE A 132 -3.75 18.06 -9.33
CA PHE A 132 -2.79 18.27 -8.25
C PHE A 132 -1.59 19.04 -8.78
N GLU A 133 -1.44 20.30 -8.37
CA GLU A 133 -0.30 21.12 -8.76
C GLU A 133 0.65 21.23 -7.55
N VAL A 134 1.88 20.74 -7.71
CA VAL A 134 2.89 20.76 -6.66
C VAL A 134 4.10 21.58 -7.11
N THR A 135 4.57 22.49 -6.26
CA THR A 135 5.75 23.32 -6.56
C THR A 135 6.69 23.31 -5.36
N LEU A 136 7.96 22.94 -5.60
CA LEU A 136 8.99 22.94 -4.57
C LEU A 136 9.28 24.38 -4.12
N GLN A 137 9.20 24.62 -2.81
CA GLN A 137 9.49 25.91 -2.19
C GLN A 137 10.85 25.90 -1.49
N ALA A 138 11.11 24.85 -0.73
CA ALA A 138 12.37 24.59 -0.02
C ALA A 138 12.48 23.09 0.27
N HIS A 139 13.62 22.61 0.76
CA HIS A 139 13.87 21.20 1.11
C HIS A 139 12.61 20.41 1.57
N LYS A 140 12.09 19.52 0.69
CA LYS A 140 10.87 18.71 0.88
C LYS A 140 9.59 19.46 1.28
N SER A 141 9.60 20.79 1.16
CA SER A 141 8.51 21.69 1.45
C SER A 141 7.96 22.23 0.14
N TYR A 142 6.68 22.01 -0.11
CA TYR A 142 6.03 22.32 -1.36
C TYR A 142 4.82 23.21 -1.13
N SER A 143 4.43 24.00 -2.12
CA SER A 143 3.04 24.43 -2.21
C SER A 143 2.25 23.36 -2.95
N LEU A 144 1.02 23.11 -2.51
CA LEU A 144 0.12 22.12 -3.10
C LEU A 144 -1.23 22.77 -3.40
N THR A 145 -1.69 22.65 -4.63
CA THR A 145 -3.04 23.04 -5.06
C THR A 145 -3.79 21.81 -5.51
N VAL A 146 -4.98 21.58 -4.95
CA VAL A 146 -5.91 20.53 -5.39
C VAL A 146 -7.15 21.21 -5.98
N LYS A 147 -7.52 20.87 -7.21
CA LYS A 147 -8.71 21.44 -7.89
C LYS A 147 -9.67 20.34 -8.31
N THR A 148 -10.95 20.68 -8.41
CA THR A 148 -11.98 19.80 -8.98
C THR A 148 -13.19 20.61 -9.47
N GLN A 149 -13.96 20.04 -10.39
CA GLN A 149 -15.32 20.51 -10.75
C GLN A 149 -16.43 19.63 -10.17
N LYS A 150 -16.06 18.68 -9.29
CA LYS A 150 -16.97 17.93 -8.43
C LYS A 150 -17.51 18.85 -7.32
N SER A 151 -17.91 18.29 -6.18
CA SER A 151 -18.39 19.07 -5.03
C SER A 151 -17.24 19.59 -4.15
N LEU A 152 -17.47 20.69 -3.43
CA LEU A 152 -16.59 21.13 -2.33
C LEU A 152 -16.46 20.04 -1.26
N TYR A 153 -17.54 19.30 -1.00
CA TYR A 153 -17.57 18.15 -0.11
C TYR A 153 -16.50 17.13 -0.49
N GLN A 154 -16.48 16.69 -1.75
CA GLN A 154 -15.47 15.74 -2.23
C GLN A 154 -14.06 16.33 -2.20
N LEU A 155 -13.88 17.61 -2.55
CA LEU A 155 -12.57 18.28 -2.43
C LEU A 155 -12.01 18.21 -1.01
N LEU A 156 -12.82 18.54 0.00
CA LEU A 156 -12.38 18.49 1.40
C LEU A 156 -12.02 17.07 1.84
N HIS A 157 -12.74 16.05 1.38
CA HIS A 157 -12.42 14.66 1.68
C HIS A 157 -11.16 14.18 0.96
N VAL A 158 -10.96 14.50 -0.31
CA VAL A 158 -9.72 14.16 -1.05
C VAL A 158 -8.51 14.79 -0.37
N VAL A 159 -8.56 16.08 -0.05
CA VAL A 159 -7.47 16.78 0.65
C VAL A 159 -7.23 16.18 2.03
N SER A 160 -8.29 15.80 2.75
CA SER A 160 -8.19 15.16 4.06
C SER A 160 -7.50 13.80 3.99
N VAL A 161 -7.87 12.95 3.03
CA VAL A 161 -7.25 11.64 2.85
C VAL A 161 -5.79 11.81 2.41
N LEU A 162 -5.52 12.68 1.44
CA LEU A 162 -4.15 12.94 0.97
C LEU A 162 -3.24 13.44 2.10
N CYS A 163 -3.67 14.46 2.84
CA CYS A 163 -2.86 15.00 3.94
C CYS A 163 -2.65 13.99 5.06
N LEU A 164 -3.59 13.06 5.30
CA LEU A 164 -3.37 11.95 6.23
C LEU A 164 -2.22 11.04 5.75
N PHE A 165 -2.22 10.62 4.49
CA PHE A 165 -1.12 9.82 3.92
C PHE A 165 0.21 10.57 3.97
N LEU A 166 0.23 11.85 3.63
CA LEU A 166 1.45 12.66 3.71
C LEU A 166 1.99 12.75 5.14
N SER A 167 1.08 12.86 6.12
CA SER A 167 1.47 12.94 7.53
C SER A 167 2.17 11.65 8.00
N MET A 168 1.83 10.47 7.46
CA MET A 168 2.44 9.20 7.85
C MET A 168 3.96 9.13 7.67
N PHE A 169 4.46 9.80 6.64
CA PHE A 169 5.89 9.85 6.31
C PHE A 169 6.52 11.16 6.78
N GLY A 170 5.76 11.98 7.50
CA GLY A 170 6.28 13.13 8.23
C GLY A 170 7.09 12.69 9.45
N ASN A 171 7.72 13.67 10.09
CA ASN A 171 8.48 13.44 11.31
C ASN A 171 7.60 13.58 12.56
N GLU A 172 6.33 13.97 12.39
CA GLU A 172 5.42 14.27 13.47
C GLU A 172 4.72 13.03 14.03
N TYR A 173 4.50 13.05 15.34
CA TYR A 173 3.66 12.06 15.99
C TYR A 173 2.19 12.23 15.57
N ILE A 174 1.55 11.12 15.23
CA ILE A 174 0.13 11.06 14.88
C ILE A 174 -0.53 9.97 15.69
N ASP A 175 -1.54 10.35 16.46
CA ASP A 175 -2.44 9.40 17.09
C ASP A 175 -3.43 8.87 16.06
N ILE A 176 -3.19 7.66 15.58
CA ILE A 176 -4.12 6.89 14.74
C ILE A 176 -4.99 6.04 15.66
N SER A 177 -5.93 6.69 16.34
CA SER A 177 -6.99 6.02 17.11
C SER A 177 -8.10 5.48 16.21
N ASP A 178 -8.92 4.56 16.73
CA ASP A 178 -10.03 4.00 15.97
C ASP A 178 -11.03 5.08 15.50
N SER A 179 -11.28 6.11 16.32
CA SER A 179 -12.14 7.23 15.95
C SER A 179 -11.59 8.07 14.78
N VAL A 180 -10.27 8.16 14.68
CA VAL A 180 -9.58 8.80 13.56
C VAL A 180 -9.75 7.93 12.31
N LEU A 181 -9.57 6.62 12.43
CA LEU A 181 -9.79 5.67 11.33
C LEU A 181 -11.22 5.74 10.80
N ASP A 182 -12.24 5.67 11.67
CA ASP A 182 -13.67 5.80 11.31
C ASP A 182 -13.91 7.02 10.41
N LYS A 183 -13.36 8.17 10.82
CA LYS A 183 -13.51 9.44 10.11
C LYS A 183 -12.88 9.41 8.71
N TYR A 184 -11.69 8.82 8.58
CA TYR A 184 -10.99 8.78 7.30
C TYR A 184 -11.47 7.65 6.39
N ILE A 185 -11.97 6.55 6.94
CA ILE A 185 -12.69 5.51 6.19
C ILE A 185 -13.98 6.09 5.60
N LYS A 186 -14.74 6.89 6.37
CA LYS A 186 -15.85 7.67 5.80
C LYS A 186 -15.39 8.54 4.64
N SER A 187 -14.24 9.20 4.76
CA SER A 187 -13.70 10.05 3.70
C SER A 187 -13.33 9.25 2.44
N ILE A 188 -12.72 8.08 2.61
CA ILE A 188 -12.42 7.11 1.52
C ILE A 188 -13.69 6.70 0.78
N ASN A 189 -14.78 6.44 1.52
CA ASN A 189 -16.06 6.04 0.94
C ASN A 189 -16.79 7.20 0.24
N VAL A 190 -16.71 8.43 0.79
CA VAL A 190 -17.31 9.62 0.18
C VAL A 190 -16.69 9.94 -1.18
N ILE A 191 -15.37 9.80 -1.31
CA ILE A 191 -14.69 10.03 -2.59
C ILE A 191 -14.80 8.82 -3.53
N ASP A 192 -15.51 7.77 -3.09
CA ASP A 192 -15.55 6.44 -3.68
C ASP A 192 -14.17 6.04 -4.21
N ALA A 193 -13.17 6.03 -3.32
CA ALA A 193 -11.77 5.91 -3.72
C ALA A 193 -11.53 4.61 -4.52
N PRO A 194 -10.69 4.62 -5.55
CA PRO A 194 -10.29 3.38 -6.23
C PRO A 194 -9.53 2.42 -5.31
N PHE A 195 -9.48 1.15 -5.71
CA PHE A 195 -8.81 0.04 -5.06
C PHE A 195 -7.42 0.44 -4.57
N TYR A 196 -6.60 1.09 -5.39
CA TYR A 196 -5.24 1.41 -5.00
C TYR A 196 -5.16 2.34 -3.79
N ILE A 197 -6.00 3.38 -3.75
CA ILE A 197 -6.04 4.29 -2.59
C ILE A 197 -6.57 3.55 -1.35
N ARG A 198 -7.57 2.68 -1.53
CA ARG A 198 -8.11 1.84 -0.44
C ARG A 198 -7.07 0.84 0.08
N SER A 199 -6.32 0.18 -0.81
CA SER A 199 -5.28 -0.80 -0.45
C SER A 199 -4.09 -0.13 0.22
N LEU A 200 -3.70 1.07 -0.22
CA LEU A 200 -2.75 1.93 0.50
C LEU A 200 -3.27 2.21 1.90
N PHE A 201 -4.56 2.51 2.09
CA PHE A 201 -5.12 2.77 3.42
C PHE A 201 -5.04 1.52 4.31
N VAL A 202 -5.50 0.36 3.81
CA VAL A 202 -5.44 -0.92 4.53
C VAL A 202 -4.01 -1.23 4.98
N ARG A 203 -3.05 -1.21 4.05
CA ARG A 203 -1.65 -1.57 4.31
C ARG A 203 -0.99 -0.66 5.36
N ASN A 204 -1.34 0.61 5.34
CA ASN A 204 -0.67 1.64 6.14
C ASN A 204 -1.32 1.85 7.51
N PHE A 205 -2.65 1.72 7.62
CA PHE A 205 -3.38 2.06 8.83
C PHE A 205 -3.98 0.86 9.57
N LEU A 206 -4.17 -0.28 8.89
CA LEU A 206 -4.73 -1.52 9.46
C LEU A 206 -3.66 -2.58 9.70
N SER A 207 -2.56 -2.18 10.35
CA SER A 207 -1.38 -3.03 10.57
C SER A 207 -1.58 -4.17 11.58
N SER A 208 -2.66 -4.14 12.37
CA SER A 208 -3.02 -5.21 13.30
C SER A 208 -4.24 -5.98 12.82
N LYS A 209 -4.28 -7.28 13.14
CA LYS A 209 -5.38 -8.17 12.74
C LYS A 209 -6.73 -7.71 13.29
N ASP A 210 -6.75 -7.16 14.51
CA ASP A 210 -7.97 -6.64 15.13
C ASP A 210 -8.53 -5.43 14.36
N ARG A 211 -7.68 -4.44 14.07
CA ARG A 211 -8.09 -3.27 13.26
C ARG A 211 -8.48 -3.68 11.86
N TYR A 212 -7.72 -4.58 11.24
CA TYR A 212 -8.05 -5.12 9.93
C TYR A 212 -9.44 -5.74 9.91
N ASN A 213 -9.73 -6.67 10.83
CA ASN A 213 -11.04 -7.33 10.90
C ASN A 213 -12.17 -6.34 11.19
N LYS A 214 -11.91 -5.32 12.01
CA LYS A 214 -12.88 -4.29 12.36
C LYS A 214 -13.27 -3.43 11.16
N PHE A 215 -12.30 -3.01 10.34
CA PHE A 215 -12.50 -1.95 9.34
C PHE A 215 -12.51 -2.42 7.88
N LYS A 216 -12.09 -3.66 7.61
CA LYS A 216 -12.00 -4.23 6.26
C LYS A 216 -13.29 -4.03 5.44
N ALA A 217 -14.44 -4.45 6.00
CA ALA A 217 -15.70 -4.44 5.27
C ALA A 217 -16.12 -3.03 4.81
N GLU A 218 -15.85 -2.01 5.62
CA GLU A 218 -16.13 -0.61 5.24
C GLU A 218 -15.20 -0.11 4.14
N LEU A 219 -13.95 -0.58 4.10
CA LEU A 219 -12.99 -0.25 3.06
C LEU A 219 -13.23 -1.03 1.77
N GLU A 220 -13.87 -2.19 1.82
CA GLU A 220 -14.31 -2.94 0.64
C GLU A 220 -15.57 -2.34 0.00
N SER A 221 -16.30 -1.49 0.74
CA SER A 221 -17.53 -0.87 0.28
C SER A 221 -17.28 0.22 -0.77
N THR A 222 -17.55 -0.11 -2.04
CA THR A 222 -17.48 0.80 -3.19
C THR A 222 -18.55 0.45 -4.22
N SER A 223 -18.96 1.44 -5.02
CA SER A 223 -19.84 1.21 -6.18
C SER A 223 -19.09 0.76 -7.44
N ARG A 224 -17.75 0.73 -7.44
CA ARG A 224 -16.95 0.51 -8.65
C ARG A 224 -16.81 -0.96 -9.04
N TYR A 225 -16.60 -1.82 -8.06
CA TYR A 225 -16.30 -3.25 -8.24
C TYR A 225 -16.30 -3.97 -6.89
N GLU A 226 -16.27 -5.30 -6.91
CA GLU A 226 -16.14 -6.10 -5.69
C GLU A 226 -14.67 -6.14 -5.25
N ILE A 227 -14.37 -5.68 -4.03
CA ILE A 227 -13.03 -5.74 -3.44
C ILE A 227 -13.00 -6.83 -2.37
N GLN A 228 -11.93 -7.62 -2.36
CA GLN A 228 -11.60 -8.57 -1.31
C GLN A 228 -10.17 -8.32 -0.82
N PHE A 229 -9.99 -7.62 0.28
CA PHE A 229 -8.67 -7.50 0.91
C PHE A 229 -8.25 -8.81 1.58
N ALA A 230 -6.94 -9.04 1.66
CA ALA A 230 -6.32 -10.03 2.52
C ALA A 230 -5.40 -9.33 3.56
N TYR A 231 -5.21 -9.97 4.72
CA TYR A 231 -4.43 -9.35 5.80
C TYR A 231 -2.92 -9.38 5.50
N GLY A 232 -2.25 -8.25 5.73
CA GLY A 232 -0.82 -8.07 5.47
C GLY A 232 -0.53 -7.64 4.03
N GLY A 233 0.74 -7.41 3.71
CA GLY A 233 1.15 -7.12 2.32
C GLY A 233 1.18 -8.36 1.43
N THR A 234 1.21 -8.18 0.11
CA THR A 234 1.16 -9.27 -0.89
C THR A 234 2.12 -10.42 -0.61
N ALA A 235 3.39 -10.14 -0.29
CA ALA A 235 4.36 -11.17 0.08
C ALA A 235 3.96 -11.96 1.34
N PHE A 236 3.42 -11.28 2.36
CA PHE A 236 2.93 -11.93 3.57
C PHE A 236 1.69 -12.78 3.30
N GLN A 237 0.74 -12.27 2.49
CA GLN A 237 -0.45 -13.00 2.08
C GLN A 237 -0.06 -14.31 1.36
N ARG A 238 0.95 -14.24 0.48
CA ARG A 238 1.51 -15.41 -0.22
C ARG A 238 2.17 -16.42 0.70
N ARG A 239 3.03 -15.97 1.61
CA ARG A 239 3.62 -16.85 2.62
C ARG A 239 2.58 -17.46 3.55
N SER A 240 1.53 -16.73 3.91
CA SER A 240 0.43 -17.30 4.67
C SER A 240 -0.32 -18.38 3.90
N PHE A 241 -0.56 -18.17 2.60
CA PHE A 241 -1.18 -19.17 1.73
C PHE A 241 -0.35 -20.44 1.65
N ILE A 242 0.93 -20.31 1.28
CA ILE A 242 1.87 -21.44 1.17
C ILE A 242 1.98 -22.19 2.49
N GLY A 243 2.09 -21.45 3.61
CA GLY A 243 2.14 -22.06 4.93
C GLY A 243 0.85 -22.73 5.40
N ASN A 244 -0.28 -22.55 4.70
CA ASN A 244 -1.51 -23.32 4.95
C ASN A 244 -1.62 -24.55 4.03
N VAL A 245 -0.93 -24.52 2.88
CA VAL A 245 -0.89 -25.65 1.94
C VAL A 245 0.11 -26.71 2.42
N LEU A 246 1.27 -26.28 2.92
CA LEU A 246 2.35 -27.21 3.28
C LEU A 246 2.07 -27.93 4.62
N PRO A 247 2.27 -29.26 4.69
CA PRO A 247 2.07 -30.04 5.91
C PRO A 247 3.20 -29.87 6.93
N PHE A 248 4.38 -29.38 6.51
CA PHE A 248 5.59 -29.26 7.34
C PHE A 248 6.10 -30.59 7.94
N GLY A 249 5.94 -31.70 7.21
CA GLY A 249 6.45 -33.01 7.62
C GLY A 249 7.75 -33.44 6.93
N LYS A 250 8.29 -32.63 6.01
CA LYS A 250 9.38 -32.98 5.09
C LYS A 250 10.37 -31.84 4.96
N SER A 251 11.50 -32.12 4.31
CA SER A 251 12.43 -31.07 3.87
C SER A 251 11.71 -30.13 2.89
N ILE A 252 12.09 -28.85 2.91
CA ILE A 252 11.57 -27.85 1.97
C ILE A 252 12.68 -27.41 1.04
N LEU A 253 12.42 -27.38 -0.27
CA LEU A 253 13.27 -26.80 -1.30
C LEU A 253 12.71 -25.44 -1.74
N ASP A 254 13.42 -24.37 -1.42
CA ASP A 254 13.06 -22.98 -1.70
C ASP A 254 13.94 -22.42 -2.81
N VAL A 255 13.40 -22.40 -4.02
CA VAL A 255 14.12 -21.95 -5.22
C VAL A 255 13.85 -20.45 -5.42
N GLY A 256 14.90 -19.63 -5.33
CA GLY A 256 14.82 -18.17 -5.29
C GLY A 256 14.51 -17.64 -3.90
N CYS A 257 15.23 -18.13 -2.88
CA CYS A 257 14.94 -17.86 -1.47
C CYS A 257 15.18 -16.39 -1.04
N GLY A 258 15.89 -15.61 -1.85
CA GLY A 258 16.21 -14.21 -1.59
C GLY A 258 16.88 -14.01 -0.24
N GLU A 259 16.44 -13.00 0.52
CA GLU A 259 16.96 -12.76 1.88
C GLU A 259 16.36 -13.68 2.97
N GLY A 260 15.75 -14.81 2.59
CA GLY A 260 15.25 -15.84 3.50
C GLY A 260 13.87 -15.56 4.08
N PHE A 261 13.01 -14.87 3.33
CA PHE A 261 11.66 -14.50 3.79
C PHE A 261 10.82 -15.73 4.17
N TYR A 262 10.92 -16.81 3.38
CA TYR A 262 10.30 -18.10 3.64
C TYR A 262 11.18 -18.97 4.53
N ALA A 263 12.46 -19.15 4.17
CA ALA A 263 13.44 -19.94 4.94
C ALA A 263 13.40 -19.67 6.45
N LEU A 264 13.58 -18.41 6.85
CA LEU A 264 13.64 -18.02 8.27
C LEU A 264 12.29 -18.13 9.00
N SER A 265 11.19 -18.34 8.27
CA SER A 265 9.84 -18.43 8.81
C SER A 265 9.31 -19.87 8.85
N PHE A 266 9.80 -20.73 7.98
CA PHE A 266 9.34 -22.11 7.81
C PHE A 266 10.33 -23.14 8.34
N ALA A 267 11.64 -22.84 8.37
CA ALA A 267 12.65 -23.78 8.86
C ALA A 267 12.37 -24.27 10.29
N GLY A 268 11.93 -23.39 11.19
CA GLY A 268 11.56 -23.76 12.56
C GLY A 268 10.26 -24.57 12.70
N LYS A 269 9.55 -24.85 11.59
CA LYS A 269 8.34 -25.70 11.57
C LYS A 269 8.63 -27.14 11.15
N ILE A 270 9.86 -27.43 10.70
CA ILE A 270 10.28 -28.75 10.22
C ILE A 270 11.50 -29.21 11.04
N GLU A 271 11.61 -30.51 11.29
CA GLU A 271 12.83 -31.10 11.87
C GLU A 271 13.88 -31.42 10.80
N ALA A 272 13.45 -31.55 9.55
CA ALA A 272 14.29 -31.85 8.39
C ALA A 272 15.01 -30.60 7.87
N ASN A 273 15.78 -30.76 6.80
CA ASN A 273 16.53 -29.66 6.18
C ASN A 273 15.61 -28.69 5.44
N TYR A 274 15.93 -27.40 5.52
CA TYR A 274 15.40 -26.38 4.65
C TYR A 274 16.47 -26.00 3.62
N TYR A 275 16.31 -26.44 2.38
CA TYR A 275 17.21 -26.16 1.27
C TYR A 275 16.86 -24.81 0.63
N ALA A 276 17.71 -23.82 0.78
CA ALA A 276 17.52 -22.46 0.29
C ALA A 276 18.44 -22.18 -0.90
N ILE A 277 17.86 -21.96 -2.08
CA ILE A 277 18.61 -21.75 -3.33
C ILE A 277 18.46 -20.31 -3.79
N ASP A 278 19.56 -19.66 -4.14
CA ASP A 278 19.56 -18.37 -4.82
C ASP A 278 20.84 -18.21 -5.64
N VAL A 279 20.76 -17.53 -6.78
CA VAL A 279 21.93 -17.27 -7.65
C VAL A 279 22.83 -16.15 -7.09
N ASN A 280 22.32 -15.37 -6.13
CA ASN A 280 23.06 -14.28 -5.52
C ASN A 280 23.69 -14.71 -4.17
N ASP A 281 25.01 -14.88 -4.17
CA ASP A 281 25.77 -15.26 -2.98
C ASP A 281 25.61 -14.30 -1.79
N GLU A 282 25.44 -13.00 -2.06
CA GLU A 282 25.29 -12.00 -1.00
C GLU A 282 23.98 -12.19 -0.23
N VAL A 283 22.90 -12.62 -0.89
CA VAL A 283 21.63 -12.89 -0.20
C VAL A 283 21.70 -14.18 0.60
N LEU A 284 22.36 -15.22 0.08
CA LEU A 284 22.60 -16.46 0.82
C LEU A 284 23.42 -16.23 2.10
N ASP A 285 24.46 -15.39 2.03
CA ASP A 285 25.23 -14.98 3.20
C ASP A 285 24.37 -14.26 4.24
N LYS A 286 23.44 -13.40 3.81
CA LYS A 286 22.47 -12.76 4.71
C LYS A 286 21.54 -13.81 5.34
N VAL A 287 21.09 -14.81 4.59
CA VAL A 287 20.25 -15.90 5.13
C VAL A 287 21.00 -16.65 6.23
N LYS A 288 22.24 -17.09 5.97
CA LYS A 288 23.08 -17.78 6.96
C LYS A 288 23.25 -16.96 8.24
N ARG A 289 23.65 -15.69 8.13
CA ARG A 289 23.81 -14.80 9.28
C ARG A 289 22.50 -14.61 10.07
N LYS A 290 21.38 -14.45 9.38
CA LYS A 290 20.06 -14.33 10.02
C LYS A 290 19.65 -15.64 10.70
N ALA A 291 19.92 -16.79 10.09
CA ALA A 291 19.66 -18.11 10.65
C ALA A 291 20.47 -18.34 11.94
N GLU A 292 21.78 -18.07 11.91
CA GLU A 292 22.66 -18.11 13.09
C GLU A 292 22.15 -17.22 14.22
N SER A 293 21.78 -15.98 13.92
CA SER A 293 21.25 -15.03 14.91
C SER A 293 19.94 -15.49 15.57
N ARG A 294 19.18 -16.34 14.87
CA ARG A 294 17.90 -16.92 15.33
C ARG A 294 18.05 -18.34 15.86
N GLN A 295 19.28 -18.87 15.90
CA GLN A 295 19.56 -20.25 16.30
C GLN A 295 18.79 -21.28 15.46
N ILE A 296 18.70 -21.03 14.15
CA ILE A 296 18.13 -21.96 13.18
C ILE A 296 19.31 -22.67 12.49
N ASP A 297 19.44 -23.96 12.71
CA ASP A 297 20.59 -24.78 12.28
C ASP A 297 20.28 -25.72 11.11
N ASN A 298 19.01 -25.87 10.73
CA ASN A 298 18.56 -26.74 9.65
C ASN A 298 18.44 -26.06 8.28
N ILE A 299 18.88 -24.80 8.11
CA ILE A 299 18.92 -24.15 6.80
C ILE A 299 20.23 -24.47 6.09
N VAL A 300 20.14 -25.08 4.91
CA VAL A 300 21.27 -25.41 4.03
C VAL A 300 21.12 -24.62 2.73
N THR A 301 22.16 -23.90 2.32
CA THR A 301 22.09 -23.01 1.15
C THR A 301 22.81 -23.57 -0.07
N PHE A 302 22.26 -23.38 -1.27
CA PHE A 302 22.93 -23.70 -2.53
C PHE A 302 22.87 -22.52 -3.50
N GLN A 303 23.88 -22.39 -4.35
CA GLN A 303 23.98 -21.29 -5.33
C GLN A 303 23.16 -21.54 -6.61
N SER A 304 22.70 -22.77 -6.80
CA SER A 304 21.91 -23.18 -7.97
C SER A 304 21.19 -24.49 -7.70
N ILE A 305 20.16 -24.77 -8.51
CA ILE A 305 19.51 -26.09 -8.51
C ILE A 305 20.49 -27.21 -8.87
N HIS A 306 21.49 -26.93 -9.71
CA HIS A 306 22.51 -27.90 -10.10
C HIS A 306 23.36 -28.33 -8.90
N HIS A 307 23.87 -27.38 -8.11
CA HIS A 307 24.66 -27.71 -6.91
C HIS A 307 23.82 -28.46 -5.86
N PHE A 308 22.53 -28.12 -5.73
CA PHE A 308 21.63 -28.89 -4.89
C PHE A 308 21.51 -30.35 -5.36
N LEU A 309 21.31 -30.57 -6.66
CA LEU A 309 21.15 -31.92 -7.23
C LEU A 309 22.40 -32.79 -7.11
N GLU A 310 23.60 -32.20 -7.00
CA GLU A 310 24.85 -32.94 -6.73
C GLU A 310 24.89 -33.55 -5.33
N GLU A 311 24.26 -32.90 -4.34
CA GLU A 311 24.18 -33.36 -2.95
C GLU A 311 22.85 -34.05 -2.61
N TYR A 312 21.83 -33.86 -3.44
CA TYR A 312 20.49 -34.41 -3.25
C TYR A 312 20.49 -35.94 -3.31
N SER A 313 19.93 -36.58 -2.28
CA SER A 313 19.97 -38.03 -2.10
C SER A 313 18.64 -38.72 -2.44
N GLY A 314 17.73 -38.00 -3.10
CA GLY A 314 16.43 -38.54 -3.54
C GLY A 314 15.37 -38.57 -2.45
N GLU A 315 15.54 -37.84 -1.34
CA GLU A 315 14.51 -37.72 -0.32
C GLU A 315 13.32 -36.90 -0.83
N GLN A 316 12.11 -37.29 -0.45
CA GLN A 316 10.92 -36.54 -0.87
C GLN A 316 10.85 -35.18 -0.15
N VAL A 317 10.68 -34.10 -0.90
CA VAL A 317 10.61 -32.72 -0.39
C VAL A 317 9.27 -32.04 -0.71
N ASP A 318 9.01 -30.89 -0.09
CA ASP A 318 8.05 -29.91 -0.60
C ASP A 318 8.82 -28.76 -1.25
N ILE A 319 8.39 -28.28 -2.41
CA ILE A 319 9.10 -27.28 -3.22
C ILE A 319 8.29 -25.99 -3.29
N ILE A 320 8.96 -24.86 -3.11
CA ILE A 320 8.41 -23.54 -3.36
C ILE A 320 9.29 -22.78 -4.38
N LEU A 321 8.65 -22.20 -5.39
CA LEU A 321 9.26 -21.35 -6.43
C LEU A 321 8.39 -20.10 -6.57
N THR A 322 8.67 -19.09 -5.76
CA THR A 322 7.75 -17.97 -5.58
C THR A 322 8.31 -16.67 -6.14
N GLU A 323 7.65 -16.08 -7.14
CA GLU A 323 8.07 -14.80 -7.74
C GLU A 323 9.51 -14.86 -8.29
N VAL A 324 9.77 -15.84 -9.16
CA VAL A 324 11.10 -16.12 -9.71
C VAL A 324 11.05 -16.25 -11.22
N ILE A 325 10.05 -16.97 -11.73
CA ILE A 325 9.94 -17.31 -13.15
C ILE A 325 9.73 -16.08 -14.04
N GLU A 326 9.10 -15.02 -13.53
CA GLU A 326 8.92 -13.76 -14.25
C GLU A 326 10.23 -12.97 -14.45
N HIS A 327 11.30 -13.31 -13.72
CA HIS A 327 12.60 -12.65 -13.84
C HIS A 327 13.53 -13.31 -14.90
N MET A 328 13.09 -14.41 -15.53
CA MET A 328 13.81 -15.11 -16.59
C MET A 328 12.95 -15.26 -17.85
N SER A 329 13.52 -15.70 -18.97
CA SER A 329 12.73 -15.95 -20.19
C SER A 329 11.68 -17.05 -19.97
N GLN A 330 10.67 -17.12 -20.83
CA GLN A 330 9.66 -18.18 -20.73
C GLN A 330 10.27 -19.57 -20.93
N GLU A 331 11.26 -19.67 -21.82
CA GLU A 331 12.02 -20.89 -22.10
C GLU A 331 12.85 -21.31 -20.88
N GLU A 332 13.62 -20.38 -20.29
CA GLU A 332 14.42 -20.63 -19.08
C GLU A 332 13.53 -21.06 -17.90
N SER A 333 12.37 -20.41 -17.75
CA SER A 333 11.38 -20.75 -16.73
C SER A 333 10.85 -22.18 -16.91
N ALA A 334 10.51 -22.54 -18.15
CA ALA A 334 10.03 -23.87 -18.48
C ALA A 334 11.10 -24.93 -18.21
N GLU A 335 12.34 -24.68 -18.63
CA GLU A 335 13.48 -25.58 -18.39
C GLU A 335 13.72 -25.80 -16.90
N LEU A 336 13.68 -24.75 -16.09
CA LEU A 336 13.83 -24.85 -14.63
C LEU A 336 12.73 -25.71 -14.00
N ILE A 337 11.46 -25.44 -14.31
CA ILE A 337 10.33 -26.20 -13.78
C ILE A 337 10.45 -27.67 -14.20
N GLN A 338 10.81 -27.94 -15.45
CA GLN A 338 10.98 -29.28 -16.00
C GLN A 338 12.14 -30.03 -15.37
N GLN A 339 13.28 -29.37 -15.14
CA GLN A 339 14.40 -29.95 -14.43
C GLN A 339 13.99 -30.36 -13.02
N ILE A 340 13.36 -29.44 -12.27
CA ILE A 340 12.93 -29.69 -10.89
C ILE A 340 11.99 -30.89 -10.83
N TYR A 341 10.93 -30.95 -11.65
CA TYR A 341 9.97 -32.04 -11.49
C TYR A 341 10.50 -33.40 -11.94
N ARG A 342 11.48 -33.45 -12.84
CA ARG A 342 12.14 -34.68 -13.29
C ARG A 342 13.13 -35.20 -12.26
N ASP A 343 13.94 -34.32 -11.69
CA ASP A 343 15.13 -34.70 -10.93
C ASP A 343 14.92 -34.67 -9.41
N VAL A 344 13.86 -34.03 -8.92
CA VAL A 344 13.51 -33.94 -7.49
C VAL A 344 12.25 -34.75 -7.19
N ASP A 345 12.27 -35.62 -6.18
CA ASP A 345 11.06 -36.25 -5.65
C ASP A 345 10.34 -35.28 -4.71
N PHE A 346 9.05 -35.04 -4.95
CA PHE A 346 8.28 -34.06 -4.19
C PHE A 346 6.83 -34.49 -3.97
N GLU A 347 6.23 -34.02 -2.88
CA GLU A 347 4.76 -34.12 -2.69
C GLU A 347 4.05 -32.88 -3.20
N HIS A 348 4.46 -31.69 -2.74
CA HIS A 348 3.93 -30.40 -3.21
C HIS A 348 5.01 -29.63 -3.95
N PHE A 349 4.69 -29.09 -5.11
CA PHE A 349 5.51 -28.09 -5.79
C PHE A 349 4.66 -26.86 -6.12
N ILE A 350 4.87 -25.79 -5.36
CA ILE A 350 4.08 -24.57 -5.43
C ILE A 350 4.86 -23.52 -6.21
N ILE A 351 4.28 -23.07 -7.32
CA ILE A 351 4.85 -22.05 -8.20
C ILE A 351 3.93 -20.82 -8.13
N THR A 352 4.50 -19.62 -7.95
CA THR A 352 3.75 -18.36 -7.98
C THR A 352 4.40 -17.33 -8.88
N THR A 353 3.57 -16.47 -9.46
CA THR A 353 4.00 -15.34 -10.27
C THR A 353 2.94 -14.22 -10.21
N PRO A 354 3.27 -12.96 -10.52
CA PRO A 354 2.29 -11.88 -10.60
C PRO A 354 1.15 -12.19 -11.59
N ASN A 355 -0.04 -11.68 -11.28
CA ASN A 355 -1.17 -11.72 -12.22
C ASN A 355 -1.28 -10.39 -12.97
N ALA A 356 -1.01 -10.39 -14.28
CA ALA A 356 -1.06 -9.20 -15.12
C ALA A 356 -2.48 -8.63 -15.26
N ASP A 357 -3.52 -9.47 -15.16
CA ASP A 357 -4.92 -9.02 -15.23
C ASP A 357 -5.26 -8.05 -14.09
N PHE A 358 -4.49 -8.11 -12.99
CA PHE A 358 -4.65 -7.23 -11.84
C PHE A 358 -4.00 -5.84 -12.04
N ASN A 359 -3.05 -5.69 -12.96
CA ASN A 359 -2.25 -4.45 -13.10
C ASN A 359 -3.10 -3.22 -13.44
N GLN A 360 -4.26 -3.41 -14.08
CA GLN A 360 -5.24 -2.35 -14.32
C GLN A 360 -5.70 -1.65 -13.03
N PHE A 361 -5.78 -2.36 -11.90
CA PHE A 361 -6.20 -1.79 -10.61
C PHE A 361 -5.08 -0.98 -9.91
N TYR A 362 -3.84 -1.13 -10.39
CA TYR A 362 -2.69 -0.27 -10.08
C TYR A 362 -2.49 0.84 -11.13
N GLU A 363 -3.38 0.90 -12.13
CA GLU A 363 -3.26 1.73 -13.34
C GLU A 363 -1.90 1.57 -14.03
N LEU A 364 -1.29 0.39 -13.96
CA LEU A 364 -0.02 0.11 -14.64
C LEU A 364 -0.31 -0.30 -16.09
N THR A 365 0.46 0.26 -17.02
CA THR A 365 0.40 -0.08 -18.46
C THR A 365 1.38 -1.17 -18.85
N ASP A 366 2.43 -1.34 -18.06
CA ASP A 366 3.54 -2.26 -18.27
C ASP A 366 3.62 -3.26 -17.11
N PHE A 367 4.76 -3.94 -16.97
CA PHE A 367 5.02 -4.83 -15.85
C PHE A 367 5.00 -4.10 -14.51
N ARG A 368 4.68 -4.85 -13.46
CA ARG A 368 4.68 -4.40 -12.06
C ARG A 368 6.07 -4.01 -11.59
N HIS A 369 7.11 -4.66 -12.11
CA HIS A 369 8.49 -4.34 -11.86
C HIS A 369 9.30 -4.30 -13.15
N ASP A 370 10.24 -3.35 -13.23
CA ASP A 370 11.05 -3.08 -14.43
C ASP A 370 11.98 -4.24 -14.82
N ASP A 371 12.28 -5.12 -13.87
CA ASP A 371 13.16 -6.28 -14.04
C ASP A 371 12.42 -7.56 -14.48
N HIS A 372 11.09 -7.54 -14.54
CA HIS A 372 10.32 -8.63 -15.11
C HIS A 372 10.57 -8.78 -16.61
N LYS A 373 10.68 -10.01 -17.08
CA LYS A 373 10.79 -10.38 -18.50
C LYS A 373 9.43 -10.57 -19.14
N TRP A 374 8.45 -10.99 -18.35
CA TRP A 374 7.06 -11.18 -18.77
C TRP A 374 6.13 -11.11 -17.56
N GLU A 375 4.87 -10.75 -17.80
CA GLU A 375 3.77 -10.96 -16.85
C GLU A 375 2.56 -11.45 -17.63
N MET A 376 2.03 -12.61 -17.24
CA MET A 376 0.87 -13.21 -17.90
C MET A 376 -0.42 -12.88 -17.16
N GLY A 377 -1.50 -12.70 -17.91
CA GLY A 377 -2.84 -12.83 -17.36
C GLY A 377 -3.16 -14.29 -17.01
N GLN A 378 -4.29 -14.52 -16.36
CA GLN A 378 -4.67 -15.82 -15.82
C GLN A 378 -4.75 -16.91 -16.90
N GLU A 379 -5.42 -16.62 -18.01
CA GLU A 379 -5.60 -17.59 -19.10
C GLU A 379 -4.26 -17.99 -19.74
N ALA A 380 -3.40 -17.00 -20.04
CA ALA A 380 -2.09 -17.24 -20.64
C ALA A 380 -1.17 -18.05 -19.71
N PHE A 381 -1.14 -17.73 -18.41
CA PHE A 381 -0.36 -18.47 -17.43
C PHE A 381 -0.82 -19.92 -17.31
N GLN A 382 -2.14 -20.15 -17.27
CA GLN A 382 -2.69 -21.52 -17.20
C GLN A 382 -2.33 -22.33 -18.43
N GLN A 383 -2.48 -21.76 -19.64
CA GLN A 383 -2.11 -22.42 -20.88
C GLN A 383 -0.61 -22.76 -20.90
N TRP A 384 0.24 -21.78 -20.60
CA TRP A 384 1.69 -21.98 -20.57
C TRP A 384 2.10 -23.04 -19.56
N MET A 385 1.55 -23.02 -18.35
CA MET A 385 1.84 -24.05 -17.34
C MET A 385 1.43 -25.46 -17.81
N LEU A 386 0.28 -25.60 -18.46
CA LEU A 386 -0.17 -26.89 -19.00
C LEU A 386 0.76 -27.43 -20.10
N GLU A 387 1.31 -26.54 -20.92
CA GLU A 387 2.34 -26.90 -21.93
C GLU A 387 3.65 -27.34 -21.25
N VAL A 388 4.09 -26.62 -20.21
CA VAL A 388 5.31 -26.94 -19.44
C VAL A 388 5.24 -28.32 -18.78
N ILE A 389 4.07 -28.70 -18.26
CA ILE A 389 3.86 -29.96 -17.52
C ILE A 389 3.23 -31.08 -18.37
N ALA A 390 2.99 -30.88 -19.66
CA ALA A 390 2.22 -31.80 -20.51
C ALA A 390 2.71 -33.27 -20.48
N GLU A 391 4.03 -33.48 -20.38
CA GLU A 391 4.65 -34.82 -20.39
C GLU A 391 4.91 -35.38 -18.98
N SER A 392 4.54 -34.65 -17.93
CA SER A 392 4.93 -34.96 -16.54
C SER A 392 4.05 -35.98 -15.83
N GLY A 393 2.77 -36.10 -16.23
CA GLY A 393 1.78 -36.92 -15.52
C GLY A 393 1.39 -36.39 -14.12
N LEU A 394 1.79 -35.16 -13.77
CA LEU A 394 1.50 -34.55 -12.48
C LEU A 394 0.03 -34.16 -12.32
N GLN A 395 -0.48 -34.25 -11.09
CA GLN A 395 -1.72 -33.56 -10.73
C GLN A 395 -1.41 -32.07 -10.52
N TYR A 396 -2.36 -31.21 -10.88
CA TYR A 396 -2.20 -29.77 -10.74
C TYR A 396 -3.47 -29.10 -10.22
N GLU A 397 -3.29 -28.01 -9.48
CA GLU A 397 -4.35 -27.13 -9.01
C GLU A 397 -3.91 -25.67 -9.21
N PHE A 398 -4.63 -24.91 -10.02
CA PHE A 398 -4.39 -23.47 -10.16
C PHE A 398 -4.95 -22.70 -8.98
N VAL A 399 -4.18 -21.73 -8.50
CA VAL A 399 -4.50 -20.96 -7.29
C VAL A 399 -4.34 -19.47 -7.54
N ALA A 400 -5.09 -18.68 -6.79
CA ALA A 400 -5.05 -17.23 -6.81
C ALA A 400 -4.85 -16.72 -5.37
N ILE A 401 -4.03 -15.68 -5.20
CA ILE A 401 -3.50 -15.29 -3.89
C ILE A 401 -3.45 -13.77 -3.72
N GLY A 402 -3.87 -13.33 -2.55
CA GLY A 402 -3.76 -11.95 -2.08
C GLY A 402 -5.04 -11.14 -2.20
N ASP A 403 -4.90 -9.81 -2.27
CA ASP A 403 -6.03 -8.91 -2.50
C ASP A 403 -6.72 -9.24 -3.83
N GLY A 404 -8.03 -9.06 -3.88
CA GLY A 404 -8.89 -9.36 -5.01
C GLY A 404 -9.74 -8.18 -5.44
N VAL A 405 -9.95 -8.05 -6.75
CA VAL A 405 -10.93 -7.14 -7.36
C VAL A 405 -11.66 -7.89 -8.47
N ASN A 406 -12.99 -7.95 -8.42
CA ASN A 406 -13.83 -8.72 -9.35
C ASN A 406 -13.34 -10.17 -9.52
N HIS A 407 -12.98 -10.82 -8.41
CA HIS A 407 -12.40 -12.18 -8.35
C HIS A 407 -11.03 -12.36 -9.01
N ILE A 408 -10.37 -11.30 -9.48
CA ILE A 408 -8.98 -11.32 -9.95
C ILE A 408 -8.09 -11.01 -8.75
N GLN A 409 -7.11 -11.85 -8.44
CA GLN A 409 -6.17 -11.61 -7.32
C GLN A 409 -4.79 -11.16 -7.78
N THR A 410 -4.05 -10.52 -6.87
CA THR A 410 -2.73 -9.91 -7.14
C THR A 410 -1.65 -10.87 -7.64
N THR A 411 -1.71 -12.12 -7.19
CA THR A 411 -0.76 -13.20 -7.50
C THR A 411 -1.55 -14.41 -7.98
N GLN A 412 -0.99 -15.13 -8.94
CA GLN A 412 -1.49 -16.42 -9.41
C GLN A 412 -0.43 -17.49 -9.18
N GLY A 413 -0.83 -18.75 -9.27
CA GLY A 413 0.10 -19.86 -9.12
C GLY A 413 -0.51 -21.20 -9.45
N VAL A 414 0.30 -22.24 -9.29
CA VAL A 414 -0.10 -23.63 -9.47
C VAL A 414 0.56 -24.49 -8.39
N ILE A 415 -0.19 -25.45 -7.87
CA ILE A 415 0.30 -26.50 -6.98
C ILE A 415 0.36 -27.78 -7.81
N LEU A 416 1.56 -28.30 -8.02
CA LEU A 416 1.80 -29.58 -8.66
C LEU A 416 1.97 -30.66 -7.59
N LYS A 417 1.46 -31.87 -7.86
CA LYS A 417 1.60 -33.04 -6.98
C LYS A 417 2.00 -34.27 -7.78
N LYS A 418 2.97 -35.03 -7.26
CA LYS A 418 3.23 -36.41 -7.72
C LYS A 418 2.19 -37.31 -7.06
N GLY A 419 1.43 -38.05 -7.88
CA GLY A 419 0.37 -38.91 -7.40
C GLY A 419 0.88 -39.96 -6.41
N GLY A 420 0.44 -39.87 -5.15
CA GLY A 420 0.35 -41.02 -4.28
C GLY A 420 -0.89 -41.83 -4.68
N ASN A 421 -0.72 -43.13 -4.91
CA ASN A 421 -1.85 -44.06 -4.89
C ASN A 421 -2.57 -44.03 -3.54
#